data_AF-A0A3N5W7I0-F1
#
_entry.id   AF-A0A3N5W7I0-F1
#
_cell.length_a   1.000
_cell.length_b   1.000
_cell.length_c   1.000
_cell.angle_alpha   90.00
_cell.angle_beta   90.00
_cell.angle_gamma   90.00
#
_symmetry.space_group_name_H-M   'P 1'
#
loop_
_entity.id
_entity.type
_entity.pdbx_description
1 polymer ?
#
loop_
_entity_poly.entity_id
_entity_poly.type
_entity_poly.pdbx_seq_one_letter_code
_entity_poly.pdbx_strand_id
1 'polypeptide(L)'
;MIIQHTSQAFHLRPYTERKRLSAPRVNHDEEMFPYHPAPGVPKHLHPIHRNLWTSAFPYKKAMDYPGHFEVQELPVVRLENEFARVTVMPSIGGRVMEIFDKKLNRQLLWTPPSLPLANLSLSGPWSIGGIEFNPFRYGHNVHGISTIEIRKVALADGREAIAMGAFDELFSCGWEVILTLEKGTLVSRMTITNHSSKDQRSLYWWTCIAVPQQWRDRLMMAPGEFLHHAMFRQGYEFHQWPMVHGVDWSQWLHQHEVVSGYLPNTAS
;
A
#
# COMPACT_ATOMS: atom_id res chain seq x y z
N MET A 1 7.82 -5.14 -24.77
CA MET A 1 6.94 -5.52 -23.65
C MET A 1 5.60 -5.92 -24.22
N ILE A 2 4.95 -6.93 -23.65
CA ILE A 2 3.61 -7.39 -24.01
C ILE A 2 2.70 -7.12 -22.82
N ILE A 3 1.47 -6.63 -23.08
CA ILE A 3 0.42 -6.44 -22.09
C ILE A 3 -0.75 -7.37 -22.45
N GLN A 4 -1.13 -8.25 -21.53
CA GLN A 4 -2.19 -9.23 -21.72
C GLN A 4 -3.26 -9.12 -20.64
N HIS A 5 -4.51 -9.06 -21.05
CA HIS A 5 -5.66 -9.30 -20.17
C HIS A 5 -5.97 -10.79 -20.20
N THR A 6 -5.91 -11.45 -19.05
CA THR A 6 -6.14 -12.89 -18.91
C THR A 6 -6.81 -13.16 -17.58
N SER A 7 -6.86 -14.42 -17.17
CA SER A 7 -7.40 -14.88 -15.91
C SER A 7 -6.42 -15.81 -15.21
N GLN A 8 -6.55 -15.91 -13.90
CA GLN A 8 -5.76 -16.83 -13.08
C GLN A 8 -6.63 -17.39 -11.96
N ALA A 9 -6.43 -18.67 -11.64
CA ALA A 9 -7.09 -19.30 -10.51
C ALA A 9 -6.49 -18.82 -9.19
N PHE A 10 -7.33 -18.37 -8.27
CA PHE A 10 -6.97 -18.02 -6.91
C PHE A 10 -7.82 -18.81 -5.93
N HIS A 11 -7.20 -19.29 -4.85
CA HIS A 11 -7.93 -19.80 -3.68
C HIS A 11 -8.33 -18.61 -2.81
N LEU A 12 -9.59 -18.17 -2.85
CA LEU A 12 -10.04 -17.03 -2.07
C LEU A 12 -11.09 -17.41 -1.03
N ARG A 13 -11.19 -16.58 0.01
CA ARG A 13 -12.27 -16.65 0.98
C ARG A 13 -13.36 -15.64 0.58
N PRO A 14 -14.61 -16.07 0.36
CA PRO A 14 -15.71 -15.15 0.06
C PRO A 14 -15.95 -14.17 1.21
N TYR A 15 -16.25 -12.91 0.88
CA TYR A 15 -16.68 -11.89 1.83
C TYR A 15 -18.14 -11.51 1.57
N THR A 16 -18.80 -10.93 2.56
CA THR A 16 -20.15 -10.36 2.37
C THR A 16 -20.12 -8.85 2.56
N GLU A 17 -20.61 -8.12 1.55
CA GLU A 17 -20.82 -6.68 1.68
C GLU A 17 -21.99 -6.36 2.63
N ARG A 18 -21.82 -5.35 3.49
CA ARG A 18 -22.95 -4.82 4.24
C ARG A 18 -23.86 -3.99 3.32
N LYS A 19 -25.17 -4.04 3.58
CA LYS A 19 -26.17 -3.25 2.84
C LYS A 19 -26.07 -1.74 3.08
N ARG A 20 -25.53 -1.32 4.23
CA ARG A 20 -25.43 0.10 4.61
C ARG A 20 -24.05 0.65 4.29
N LEU A 21 -24.01 1.89 3.79
CA LEU A 21 -22.79 2.67 3.69
C LEU A 21 -22.15 2.81 5.09
N SER A 22 -20.83 2.98 5.13
CA SER A 22 -20.21 3.46 6.36
C SER A 22 -20.82 4.81 6.74
N ALA A 23 -20.80 5.12 8.04
CA ALA A 23 -21.20 6.45 8.51
C ALA A 23 -20.00 7.40 8.39
N PRO A 24 -20.21 8.70 8.13
CA PRO A 24 -19.14 9.68 8.34
C PRO A 24 -18.74 9.56 9.81
N ARG A 25 -17.48 9.21 10.08
CA ARG A 25 -16.96 9.42 11.45
C ARG A 25 -16.87 10.93 11.62
N VAL A 26 -17.43 11.41 12.73
CA VAL A 26 -17.18 12.77 13.20
C VAL A 26 -15.67 12.96 13.21
N ASN A 27 -15.17 14.10 12.70
CA ASN A 27 -13.78 14.47 12.88
C ASN A 27 -13.47 14.29 14.36
N HIS A 28 -12.64 13.31 14.69
CA HIS A 28 -11.95 13.38 15.97
C HIS A 28 -10.88 14.44 15.75
N ASP A 29 -11.25 15.71 15.95
CA ASP A 29 -10.29 16.78 16.22
C ASP A 29 -9.53 16.47 17.53
N GLU A 30 -10.06 15.53 18.32
CA GLU A 30 -9.37 14.87 19.43
C GLU A 30 -8.33 13.89 18.89
N GLU A 31 -7.09 14.03 19.35
CA GLU A 31 -6.03 13.06 19.07
C GLU A 31 -6.51 11.67 19.51
N MET A 32 -6.71 10.73 18.56
CA MET A 32 -7.15 9.36 18.90
C MET A 32 -6.20 8.68 19.89
N PHE A 33 -4.95 9.16 19.95
CA PHE A 33 -3.94 8.83 20.95
C PHE A 33 -3.12 10.09 21.26
N PRO A 34 -2.73 10.34 22.52
CA PRO A 34 -1.86 11.47 22.86
C PRO A 34 -0.53 11.35 22.12
N TYR A 35 -0.15 12.41 21.39
CA TYR A 35 1.08 12.44 20.61
C TYR A 35 2.15 13.29 21.30
N HIS A 36 3.29 12.66 21.61
CA HIS A 36 4.42 13.32 22.26
C HIS A 36 5.68 13.14 21.41
N PRO A 37 6.01 14.09 20.51
CA PRO A 37 7.24 13.99 19.72
C PRO A 37 8.46 14.18 20.62
N ALA A 38 9.56 13.48 20.33
CA ALA A 38 10.83 13.75 21.00
C ALA A 38 11.29 15.20 20.74
N PRO A 39 12.12 15.79 21.62
CA PRO A 39 12.78 17.06 21.36
C PRO A 39 13.51 17.05 20.01
N GLY A 40 13.40 18.15 19.25
CA GLY A 40 14.09 18.32 17.96
C GLY A 40 13.32 17.82 16.74
N VAL A 41 12.20 17.13 16.90
CA VAL A 41 11.34 16.70 15.78
C VAL A 41 10.78 17.95 15.06
N PRO A 42 10.96 18.08 13.73
CA PRO A 42 10.46 19.23 12.99
C PRO A 42 8.96 19.46 13.15
N LYS A 43 8.56 20.72 13.43
CA LYS A 43 7.15 21.11 13.67
C LYS A 43 6.21 20.73 12.53
N HIS A 44 6.70 20.70 11.28
CA HIS A 44 5.88 20.34 10.12
C HIS A 44 5.51 18.85 10.07
N LEU A 45 6.19 17.98 10.83
CA LEU A 45 5.84 16.56 10.96
C LEU A 45 4.84 16.31 12.10
N HIS A 46 4.67 17.28 13.00
CA HIS A 46 3.76 17.16 14.14
C HIS A 46 2.29 16.98 13.75
N PRO A 47 1.77 17.39 12.58
CA PRO A 47 0.37 17.11 12.23
C PRO A 47 0.10 15.72 11.67
N ILE A 48 1.13 14.89 11.41
CA ILE A 48 0.95 13.60 10.71
C ILE A 48 0.01 12.65 11.49
N HIS A 49 0.03 12.67 12.82
CA HIS A 49 -0.90 11.87 13.64
C HIS A 49 -2.34 12.41 13.66
N ARG A 50 -2.55 13.69 13.32
CA ARG A 50 -3.88 14.30 13.24
C ARG A 50 -4.60 13.99 11.93
N ASN A 51 -3.85 13.50 10.95
CA ASN A 51 -4.33 13.14 9.61
C ASN A 51 -4.78 11.68 9.50
N LEU A 52 -5.01 11.01 10.63
CA LEU A 52 -5.56 9.66 10.73
C LEU A 52 -7.07 9.66 10.39
N TRP A 53 -7.43 10.11 9.20
CA TRP A 53 -8.77 9.93 8.63
C TRP A 53 -9.03 8.43 8.46
N THR A 54 -9.60 7.81 9.49
CA THR A 54 -9.89 6.36 9.52
C THR A 54 -11.30 6.04 9.04
N SER A 55 -11.99 6.98 8.39
CA SER A 55 -13.33 6.75 7.87
C SER A 55 -13.30 6.21 6.45
N ALA A 56 -13.99 5.09 6.23
CA ALA A 56 -14.31 4.60 4.89
C ALA A 56 -15.55 5.25 4.28
N PHE A 57 -16.06 6.36 4.83
CA PHE A 57 -17.18 7.07 4.22
C PHE A 57 -16.81 7.62 2.84
N PRO A 58 -17.69 7.55 1.82
CA PRO A 58 -19.06 7.00 1.81
C PRO A 58 -19.16 5.51 1.42
N TYR A 59 -18.06 4.77 1.39
CA TYR A 59 -18.01 3.39 0.91
C TYR A 59 -18.71 2.41 1.84
N LYS A 60 -19.24 1.33 1.25
CA LYS A 60 -19.76 0.18 2.02
C LYS A 60 -18.62 -0.48 2.78
N LYS A 61 -18.94 -0.92 4.00
CA LYS A 61 -18.07 -1.86 4.70
C LYS A 61 -18.38 -3.28 4.24
N ALA A 62 -17.37 -4.04 3.90
CA ALA A 62 -17.47 -5.48 3.80
C ALA A 62 -16.95 -6.14 5.07
N MET A 63 -17.34 -7.38 5.31
CA MET A 63 -16.80 -8.19 6.40
C MET A 63 -16.28 -9.48 5.81
N ASP A 64 -15.07 -9.89 6.21
CA ASP A 64 -14.67 -11.28 6.03
C ASP A 64 -15.57 -12.17 6.90
N TYR A 65 -15.92 -13.34 6.38
CA TYR A 65 -16.64 -14.37 7.12
C TYR A 65 -15.74 -15.59 7.25
N PRO A 66 -15.68 -16.25 8.42
CA PRO A 66 -14.92 -17.48 8.60
C PRO A 66 -15.59 -18.62 7.82
N GLY A 67 -15.33 -18.67 6.52
CA GLY A 67 -15.80 -19.68 5.57
C GLY A 67 -14.65 -20.48 4.97
N HIS A 68 -15.01 -21.43 4.10
CA HIS A 68 -14.05 -22.22 3.36
C HIS A 68 -13.42 -21.39 2.22
N PHE A 69 -12.24 -21.82 1.78
CA PHE A 69 -11.63 -21.26 0.57
C PHE A 69 -12.26 -21.92 -0.65
N GLU A 70 -12.50 -21.12 -1.68
CA GLU A 70 -12.98 -21.55 -2.98
C GLU A 70 -11.97 -21.17 -4.05
N VAL A 71 -11.81 -22.03 -5.06
CA VAL A 71 -11.03 -21.68 -6.26
C VAL A 71 -11.94 -20.87 -7.17
N GLN A 72 -11.52 -19.66 -7.51
CA GLN A 72 -12.18 -18.88 -8.55
C GLN A 72 -11.17 -18.35 -9.55
N GLU A 73 -11.60 -18.30 -10.79
CA GLU A 73 -10.83 -17.74 -11.89
C GLU A 73 -11.12 -16.23 -11.97
N LEU A 74 -10.10 -15.42 -11.68
CA LEU A 74 -10.24 -13.96 -11.59
C LEU A 74 -9.41 -13.26 -12.67
N PRO A 75 -9.90 -12.12 -13.22
CA PRO A 75 -9.16 -11.34 -14.20
C PRO A 75 -7.82 -10.84 -13.65
N VAL A 76 -6.80 -10.87 -14.48
CA VAL A 76 -5.48 -10.28 -14.22
C VAL A 76 -4.95 -9.57 -15.47
N VAL A 77 -4.09 -8.58 -15.25
CA VAL A 77 -3.34 -7.91 -16.31
C VAL A 77 -1.87 -8.25 -16.15
N ARG A 78 -1.25 -8.83 -17.18
CA ARG A 78 0.16 -9.21 -17.18
C ARG A 78 0.98 -8.26 -18.05
N LEU A 79 2.06 -7.72 -17.48
CA LEU A 79 3.11 -7.01 -18.21
C LEU A 79 4.32 -7.93 -18.28
N GLU A 80 4.87 -8.14 -19.48
CA GLU A 80 5.97 -9.09 -19.65
C GLU A 80 6.99 -8.62 -20.71
N ASN A 81 8.27 -8.79 -20.41
CA ASN A 81 9.37 -8.65 -21.36
C ASN A 81 10.39 -9.78 -21.17
N GLU A 82 11.58 -9.71 -21.78
CA GLU A 82 12.61 -10.74 -21.65
C GLU A 82 13.23 -10.86 -20.23
N PHE A 83 13.01 -9.88 -19.35
CA PHE A 83 13.61 -9.82 -18.02
C PHE A 83 12.65 -10.14 -16.88
N ALA A 84 11.39 -9.71 -16.98
CA ALA A 84 10.43 -9.84 -15.90
C ALA A 84 8.99 -10.07 -16.40
N ARG A 85 8.17 -10.65 -15.52
CA ARG A 85 6.72 -10.77 -15.67
C ARG A 85 6.06 -10.21 -14.43
N VAL A 86 5.09 -9.32 -14.62
CA VAL A 86 4.35 -8.65 -13.55
C VAL A 86 2.88 -8.95 -13.72
N THR A 87 2.23 -9.44 -12.66
CA THR A 87 0.78 -9.73 -12.66
C THR A 87 0.07 -8.77 -11.74
N VAL A 88 -0.90 -8.03 -12.27
CA VAL A 88 -1.75 -7.07 -11.54
C VAL A 88 -3.16 -7.61 -11.47
N MET A 89 -3.80 -7.49 -10.31
CA MET A 89 -5.13 -8.03 -10.04
C MET A 89 -6.12 -6.88 -9.83
N PRO A 90 -6.94 -6.56 -10.86
CA PRO A 90 -7.97 -5.51 -10.80
C PRO A 90 -8.92 -5.64 -9.60
N SER A 91 -9.35 -6.87 -9.29
CA SER A 91 -10.43 -7.16 -8.34
C SER A 91 -10.07 -6.94 -6.87
N ILE A 92 -8.82 -6.56 -6.56
CA ILE A 92 -8.38 -6.26 -5.20
C ILE A 92 -7.59 -4.95 -5.14
N GLY A 93 -8.19 -3.88 -5.65
CA GLY A 93 -7.60 -2.55 -5.62
C GLY A 93 -6.49 -2.32 -6.63
N GLY A 94 -6.39 -3.14 -7.67
CA GLY A 94 -5.27 -3.08 -8.64
C GLY A 94 -3.93 -3.54 -8.04
N ARG A 95 -3.96 -4.47 -7.09
CA ARG A 95 -2.76 -4.97 -6.41
C ARG A 95 -1.80 -5.67 -7.37
N VAL A 96 -0.50 -5.40 -7.24
CA VAL A 96 0.53 -6.18 -7.96
C VAL A 96 0.77 -7.46 -7.20
N MET A 97 0.38 -8.59 -7.78
CA MET A 97 0.46 -9.92 -7.15
C MET A 97 1.77 -10.64 -7.45
N GLU A 98 2.54 -10.14 -8.41
CA GLU A 98 3.79 -10.77 -8.80
C GLU A 98 4.74 -9.79 -9.48
N ILE A 99 6.02 -9.96 -9.17
CA ILE A 99 7.14 -9.51 -9.99
C ILE A 99 8.09 -10.70 -10.10
N PHE A 100 7.95 -11.47 -11.18
CA PHE A 100 8.77 -12.63 -11.47
C PHE A 100 10.01 -12.20 -12.26
N ASP A 101 11.18 -12.33 -11.64
CA ASP A 101 12.47 -12.10 -12.29
C ASP A 101 12.87 -13.36 -13.08
N LYS A 102 12.96 -13.23 -14.40
CA LYS A 102 13.27 -14.35 -15.30
C LYS A 102 14.76 -14.73 -15.30
N LYS A 103 15.65 -13.81 -14.95
CA LYS A 103 17.10 -14.09 -14.86
C LYS A 103 17.41 -14.87 -13.59
N LEU A 104 16.81 -14.49 -12.48
CA LEU A 104 16.94 -15.16 -11.19
C LEU A 104 15.99 -16.36 -11.05
N ASN A 105 15.06 -16.52 -11.99
CA ASN A 105 14.01 -17.53 -11.97
C ASN A 105 13.25 -17.57 -10.63
N ARG A 106 12.87 -16.40 -10.13
CA ARG A 106 12.20 -16.27 -8.83
C ARG A 106 11.17 -15.16 -8.80
N GLN A 107 10.15 -15.36 -7.98
CA GLN A 107 9.25 -14.32 -7.53
C GLN A 107 9.98 -13.40 -6.53
N LEU A 108 9.82 -12.08 -6.68
CA LEU A 108 10.39 -11.09 -5.77
C LEU A 108 9.44 -10.69 -4.63
N LEU A 109 8.13 -10.80 -4.85
CA LEU A 109 7.10 -10.45 -3.86
C LEU A 109 6.70 -11.67 -3.02
N TRP A 110 6.31 -11.43 -1.77
CA TRP A 110 5.55 -12.45 -1.05
C TRP A 110 4.08 -12.30 -1.41
N THR A 111 3.51 -13.36 -1.96
CA THR A 111 2.09 -13.46 -2.30
C THR A 111 1.56 -14.74 -1.69
N PRO A 112 0.49 -14.68 -0.89
CA PRO A 112 0.00 -15.87 -0.20
C PRO A 112 -0.59 -16.87 -1.21
N PRO A 113 -0.49 -18.19 -0.94
CA PRO A 113 -1.02 -19.24 -1.82
C PRO A 113 -2.55 -19.23 -1.89
N SER A 114 -3.19 -18.63 -0.88
CA SER A 114 -4.60 -18.28 -0.86
C SER A 114 -4.74 -16.80 -0.56
N LEU A 115 -5.88 -16.19 -0.89
CA LEU A 115 -6.20 -14.81 -0.54
C LEU A 115 -7.08 -14.82 0.72
N PRO A 116 -6.50 -14.91 1.92
CA PRO A 116 -7.26 -14.66 3.13
C PRO A 116 -7.60 -13.18 3.13
N LEU A 117 -8.88 -12.89 3.34
CA LEU A 117 -9.32 -11.55 3.64
C LEU A 117 -9.40 -11.42 5.16
N ALA A 118 -8.87 -10.34 5.72
CA ALA A 118 -8.99 -10.00 7.12
C ALA A 118 -9.59 -8.60 7.24
N ASN A 119 -10.28 -8.32 8.35
CA ASN A 119 -10.91 -7.02 8.58
C ASN A 119 -9.86 -5.95 8.97
N LEU A 120 -8.94 -5.63 8.06
CA LEU A 120 -7.78 -4.74 8.27
C LEU A 120 -7.81 -3.48 7.39
N SER A 121 -8.61 -3.44 6.32
CA SER A 121 -8.83 -2.20 5.56
C SER A 121 -9.88 -1.32 6.23
N LEU A 122 -9.85 -0.02 5.92
CA LEU A 122 -10.87 0.94 6.33
C LEU A 122 -12.28 0.51 5.88
N SER A 123 -12.40 -0.08 4.69
CA SER A 123 -13.65 -0.64 4.15
C SER A 123 -13.89 -2.09 4.57
N GLY A 124 -12.98 -2.68 5.35
CA GLY A 124 -13.12 -3.98 5.99
C GLY A 124 -12.13 -5.01 5.46
N PRO A 125 -12.51 -5.91 4.53
CA PRO A 125 -11.67 -7.01 4.11
C PRO A 125 -10.43 -6.49 3.35
N TRP A 126 -9.30 -7.11 3.63
CA TRP A 126 -8.00 -6.79 3.09
C TRP A 126 -7.17 -8.07 3.00
N SER A 127 -6.38 -8.22 1.94
CA SER A 127 -5.48 -9.37 1.79
C SER A 127 -4.02 -8.97 1.99
N ILE A 128 -3.25 -9.86 2.59
CA ILE A 128 -1.79 -9.71 2.73
C ILE A 128 -1.09 -10.08 1.41
N GLY A 129 0.09 -9.51 1.17
CA GLY A 129 0.95 -9.89 0.04
C GLY A 129 0.93 -8.91 -1.13
N GLY A 130 1.87 -9.06 -2.05
CA GLY A 130 1.98 -8.21 -3.24
C GLY A 130 2.34 -6.75 -2.96
N ILE A 131 1.98 -5.85 -3.89
CA ILE A 131 2.10 -4.40 -3.76
C ILE A 131 0.72 -3.74 -3.75
N GLU A 132 0.41 -3.05 -2.65
CA GLU A 132 -0.81 -2.23 -2.50
C GLU A 132 -0.46 -0.74 -2.52
N PHE A 133 -1.27 0.04 -3.23
CA PHE A 133 -1.17 1.49 -3.28
C PHE A 133 -2.23 2.10 -2.36
N ASN A 134 -1.80 2.91 -1.40
CA ASN A 134 -2.66 3.42 -0.33
C ASN A 134 -2.69 4.96 -0.33
N PRO A 135 -3.67 5.56 -1.01
CA PRO A 135 -3.83 7.00 -1.09
C PRO A 135 -4.71 7.57 0.05
N PHE A 136 -4.48 8.84 0.37
CA PHE A 136 -5.32 9.76 1.16
C PHE A 136 -5.46 9.50 2.66
N ARG A 137 -5.74 8.25 3.05
CA ARG A 137 -5.98 7.87 4.45
C ARG A 137 -4.84 7.04 4.98
N TYR A 138 -4.52 7.22 6.25
CA TYR A 138 -3.52 6.40 6.91
C TYR A 138 -3.95 4.92 6.95
N GLY A 139 -3.04 4.03 6.56
CA GLY A 139 -3.28 2.60 6.50
C GLY A 139 -3.73 2.11 5.13
N HIS A 140 -4.47 1.01 5.11
CA HIS A 140 -4.85 0.32 3.88
C HIS A 140 -5.94 1.03 3.07
N ASN A 141 -5.85 0.90 1.75
CA ASN A 141 -6.71 1.57 0.79
C ASN A 141 -8.19 1.21 1.01
N VAL A 142 -9.06 2.21 0.99
CA VAL A 142 -10.52 2.02 1.06
C VAL A 142 -11.05 1.21 -0.13
N HIS A 143 -10.34 1.26 -1.27
CA HIS A 143 -10.57 0.48 -2.47
C HIS A 143 -9.79 -0.84 -2.50
N GLY A 144 -9.14 -1.26 -1.40
CA GLY A 144 -8.21 -2.40 -1.36
C GLY A 144 -8.80 -3.75 -1.79
N ILE A 145 -10.13 -3.87 -1.85
CA ILE A 145 -10.86 -5.03 -2.39
C ILE A 145 -11.89 -4.65 -3.47
N SER A 146 -11.85 -3.40 -3.94
CA SER A 146 -12.69 -2.94 -5.05
C SER A 146 -12.08 -3.35 -6.38
N THR A 147 -12.91 -3.61 -7.37
CA THR A 147 -12.44 -3.75 -8.75
C THR A 147 -12.02 -2.39 -9.29
N ILE A 148 -10.74 -2.26 -9.64
CA ILE A 148 -10.17 -1.06 -10.27
C ILE A 148 -10.04 -1.30 -11.76
N GLU A 149 -10.48 -0.33 -12.56
CA GLU A 149 -10.27 -0.37 -14.00
C GLU A 149 -8.77 -0.24 -14.32
N ILE A 150 -8.28 -1.11 -15.20
CA ILE A 150 -6.91 -1.06 -15.71
C ILE A 150 -6.98 -0.83 -17.22
N ARG A 151 -6.33 0.24 -17.68
CA ARG A 151 -6.27 0.63 -19.09
C ARG A 151 -4.83 0.60 -19.59
N LYS A 152 -4.65 0.21 -20.85
CA LYS A 152 -3.36 0.36 -21.54
C LYS A 152 -3.14 1.82 -21.92
N VAL A 153 -1.92 2.32 -21.72
CA VAL A 153 -1.54 3.69 -22.06
C VAL A 153 -0.18 3.72 -22.77
N ALA A 154 0.08 4.78 -23.53
CA ALA A 154 1.39 5.07 -24.10
C ALA A 154 2.06 6.21 -23.32
N LEU A 155 3.33 6.04 -22.97
CA LEU A 155 4.18 7.07 -22.38
C LEU A 155 4.63 8.06 -23.46
N ALA A 156 5.14 9.22 -23.05
CA ALA A 156 5.59 10.28 -23.96
C ALA A 156 6.71 9.84 -24.92
N ASP A 157 7.51 8.85 -24.53
CA ASP A 157 8.57 8.25 -25.34
C ASP A 157 8.11 7.04 -26.19
N GLY A 158 6.79 6.79 -26.23
CA GLY A 158 6.19 5.70 -27.00
C GLY A 158 6.20 4.34 -26.29
N ARG A 159 6.80 4.21 -25.10
CA ARG A 159 6.72 2.95 -24.33
C ARG A 159 5.29 2.67 -23.89
N GLU A 160 4.92 1.40 -23.88
CA GLU A 160 3.63 0.97 -23.35
C GLU A 160 3.66 0.92 -21.82
N ALA A 161 2.50 1.15 -21.20
CA ALA A 161 2.29 1.05 -19.77
C ALA A 161 0.83 0.65 -19.50
N ILE A 162 0.52 0.34 -18.24
CA ILE A 162 -0.86 0.32 -17.75
C ILE A 162 -1.09 1.48 -16.81
N ALA A 163 -2.31 2.01 -16.79
CA ALA A 163 -2.77 2.97 -15.82
C ALA A 163 -3.95 2.37 -15.05
N MET A 164 -3.99 2.65 -13.75
CA MET A 164 -5.06 2.23 -12.85
C MET A 164 -5.24 3.26 -11.75
N GLY A 165 -6.44 3.36 -11.21
CA GLY A 165 -6.75 4.40 -10.24
C GLY A 165 -8.21 4.42 -9.84
N ALA A 166 -8.53 5.24 -8.86
CA ALA A 166 -9.91 5.51 -8.48
C ALA A 166 -10.06 6.96 -8.02
N PHE A 167 -11.31 7.39 -7.94
CA PHE A 167 -11.69 8.65 -7.34
C PHE A 167 -12.12 8.41 -5.90
N ASP A 168 -11.65 9.28 -5.00
CA ASP A 168 -12.07 9.28 -3.62
C ASP A 168 -13.15 10.32 -3.36
N GLU A 169 -14.37 9.90 -3.04
CA GLU A 169 -15.47 10.86 -2.90
C GLU A 169 -15.35 11.74 -1.65
N LEU A 170 -14.73 11.23 -0.57
CA LEU A 170 -14.55 12.02 0.65
C LEU A 170 -13.57 13.17 0.43
N PHE A 171 -12.46 12.90 -0.24
CA PHE A 171 -11.45 13.91 -0.53
C PHE A 171 -11.72 14.67 -1.83
N SER A 172 -12.67 14.22 -2.66
CA SER A 172 -12.83 14.74 -4.03
C SER A 172 -11.51 14.72 -4.81
N CYS A 173 -10.73 13.65 -4.65
CA CYS A 173 -9.40 13.50 -5.21
C CYS A 173 -9.29 12.22 -6.03
N GLY A 174 -8.69 12.32 -7.21
CA GLY A 174 -8.30 11.15 -8.01
C GLY A 174 -6.89 10.71 -7.64
N TRP A 175 -6.64 9.40 -7.65
CA TRP A 175 -5.30 8.83 -7.66
C TRP A 175 -5.12 7.95 -8.89
N GLU A 176 -3.93 8.01 -9.48
CA GLU A 176 -3.54 7.16 -10.60
C GLU A 176 -2.15 6.59 -10.35
N VAL A 177 -1.97 5.33 -10.73
CA VAL A 177 -0.69 4.63 -10.81
C VAL A 177 -0.49 4.19 -12.25
N ILE A 178 0.61 4.65 -12.85
CA ILE A 178 1.08 4.18 -14.15
C ILE A 178 2.24 3.21 -13.91
N LEU A 179 2.11 1.98 -14.43
CA LEU A 179 3.12 0.93 -14.33
C LEU A 179 3.68 0.57 -15.71
N THR A 180 5.01 0.51 -15.81
CA THR A 180 5.71 0.03 -17.01
C THR A 180 6.91 -0.84 -16.61
N LEU A 181 7.33 -1.75 -17.50
CA LEU A 181 8.54 -2.52 -17.31
C LEU A 181 9.70 -1.92 -18.09
N GLU A 182 10.75 -1.53 -17.37
CA GLU A 182 12.03 -1.12 -17.93
C GLU A 182 13.10 -2.15 -17.57
N LYS A 183 13.47 -2.97 -18.57
CA LYS A 183 14.30 -4.16 -18.35
C LYS A 183 13.68 -5.04 -17.24
N GLY A 184 14.43 -5.38 -16.19
CA GLY A 184 13.93 -6.13 -15.03
C GLY A 184 13.26 -5.28 -13.95
N THR A 185 13.02 -3.98 -14.19
CA THR A 185 12.50 -3.04 -13.19
C THR A 185 11.05 -2.68 -13.47
N LEU A 186 10.19 -2.84 -12.47
CA LEU A 186 8.85 -2.26 -12.49
C LEU A 186 8.95 -0.78 -12.11
N VAL A 187 8.69 0.10 -13.07
CA VAL A 187 8.64 1.54 -12.85
C VAL A 187 7.20 1.94 -12.56
N SER A 188 7.00 2.69 -11.47
CA SER A 188 5.71 3.19 -11.03
C SER A 188 5.72 4.71 -10.99
N ARG A 189 4.71 5.35 -11.56
CA ARG A 189 4.45 6.78 -11.43
C ARG A 189 3.09 6.98 -10.79
N MET A 190 3.06 7.70 -9.68
CA MET A 190 1.85 8.03 -8.95
C MET A 190 1.46 9.48 -9.24
N THR A 191 0.17 9.71 -9.51
CA THR A 191 -0.40 11.05 -9.69
C THR A 191 -1.60 11.19 -8.76
N ILE A 192 -1.69 12.34 -8.11
CA ILE A 192 -2.85 12.69 -7.29
C ILE A 192 -3.41 14.00 -7.81
N THR A 193 -4.71 14.03 -8.06
CA THR A 193 -5.41 15.18 -8.61
C THR A 193 -6.48 15.62 -7.63
N ASN A 194 -6.36 16.84 -7.10
CA ASN A 194 -7.45 17.46 -6.33
C ASN A 194 -8.47 18.05 -7.31
N HIS A 195 -9.71 17.56 -7.28
CA HIS A 195 -10.80 18.06 -8.11
C HIS A 195 -11.69 19.07 -7.38
N SER A 196 -11.39 19.37 -6.12
CA SER A 196 -12.07 20.40 -5.32
C SER A 196 -11.53 21.79 -5.62
N SER A 197 -12.39 22.81 -5.47
CA SER A 197 -11.97 24.22 -5.46
C SER A 197 -11.28 24.64 -4.16
N LYS A 198 -11.24 23.76 -3.16
CA LYS A 198 -10.58 23.99 -1.86
C LYS A 198 -9.27 23.22 -1.79
N ASP A 199 -8.31 23.80 -1.08
CA ASP A 199 -7.06 23.13 -0.75
C ASP A 199 -7.31 21.91 0.14
N GLN A 200 -6.64 20.80 -0.20
CA GLN A 200 -6.59 19.62 0.65
C GLN A 200 -5.51 19.82 1.70
N ARG A 201 -5.93 19.87 2.98
CA ARG A 201 -5.01 20.16 4.11
C ARG A 201 -4.13 18.98 4.50
N SER A 202 -4.43 17.79 3.98
CA SER A 202 -3.75 16.55 4.34
C SER A 202 -3.74 15.58 3.19
N LEU A 203 -2.58 14.99 2.94
CA LEU A 203 -2.40 13.90 1.99
C LEU A 203 -1.52 12.82 2.63
N TYR A 204 -1.94 11.56 2.51
CA TYR A 204 -1.14 10.39 2.85
C TYR A 204 -0.90 9.57 1.58
N TRP A 205 0.29 9.00 1.46
CA TRP A 205 0.57 7.96 0.47
C TRP A 205 1.47 6.89 1.08
N TRP A 206 1.09 5.63 0.90
CA TRP A 206 1.96 4.50 1.20
C TRP A 206 1.87 3.43 0.12
N THR A 207 3.01 3.03 -0.41
CA THR A 207 3.13 1.84 -1.27
C THR A 207 3.58 0.69 -0.39
N CYS A 208 2.64 -0.18 -0.03
CA CYS A 208 2.92 -1.38 0.77
C CYS A 208 3.52 -2.45 -0.13
N ILE A 209 4.69 -2.96 0.20
CA ILE A 209 5.33 -4.06 -0.54
C ILE A 209 5.56 -5.21 0.44
N ALA A 210 4.93 -6.36 0.19
CA ALA A 210 5.20 -7.58 0.93
C ALA A 210 6.34 -8.35 0.25
N VAL A 211 7.38 -8.68 1.02
CA VAL A 211 8.54 -9.44 0.56
C VAL A 211 8.68 -10.74 1.36
N PRO A 212 9.25 -11.81 0.77
CA PRO A 212 9.52 -13.02 1.53
C PRO A 212 10.49 -12.72 2.66
N GLN A 213 10.34 -13.44 3.77
CA GLN A 213 11.19 -13.29 4.93
C GLN A 213 11.81 -14.64 5.30
N GLN A 214 13.12 -14.65 5.45
CA GLN A 214 13.97 -15.77 5.82
C GLN A 214 14.88 -15.38 6.97
N TRP A 215 15.37 -16.35 7.73
CA TRP A 215 16.15 -16.10 8.95
C TRP A 215 17.43 -15.26 8.76
N ARG A 216 18.03 -15.24 7.56
CA ARG A 216 19.21 -14.41 7.21
C ARG A 216 18.86 -13.09 6.53
N ASP A 217 17.58 -12.83 6.28
CA ASP A 217 17.20 -11.62 5.56
C ASP A 217 17.54 -10.38 6.37
N ARG A 218 17.95 -9.36 5.63
CA ARG A 218 18.36 -8.09 6.21
C ARG A 218 17.60 -6.94 5.57
N LEU A 219 17.20 -5.99 6.40
CA LEU A 219 16.71 -4.71 5.95
C LEU A 219 17.92 -3.80 5.68
N MET A 220 17.96 -3.22 4.49
CA MET A 220 19.03 -2.32 4.06
C MET A 220 18.43 -0.93 3.80
N MET A 221 18.86 0.05 4.58
CA MET A 221 18.56 1.47 4.38
C MET A 221 19.87 2.24 4.48
N ALA A 222 19.89 3.46 3.93
CA ALA A 222 21.03 4.34 4.11
C ALA A 222 21.27 4.57 5.62
N PRO A 223 22.51 4.44 6.12
CA PRO A 223 22.80 4.71 7.51
C PRO A 223 22.57 6.20 7.80
N GLY A 224 22.03 6.49 8.99
CA GLY A 224 21.83 7.86 9.43
C GLY A 224 20.59 8.04 10.31
N GLU A 225 20.33 9.30 10.62
CA GLU A 225 19.17 9.70 11.41
C GLU A 225 17.88 9.31 10.71
N PHE A 226 16.98 8.69 11.46
CA PHE A 226 15.61 8.53 11.03
C PHE A 226 14.66 8.75 12.20
N LEU A 227 13.45 9.20 11.88
CA LEU A 227 12.38 9.39 12.84
C LEU A 227 11.56 8.11 12.94
N HIS A 228 11.75 7.36 14.02
CA HIS A 228 10.99 6.16 14.35
C HIS A 228 9.62 6.54 14.92
N HIS A 229 8.57 5.95 14.37
CA HIS A 229 7.24 5.92 14.98
C HIS A 229 6.69 4.50 14.93
N ALA A 230 6.21 4.00 16.06
CA ALA A 230 5.57 2.70 16.16
C ALA A 230 4.06 2.86 16.32
N MET A 231 3.29 1.94 15.71
CA MET A 231 1.83 1.95 15.72
C MET A 231 1.21 2.00 17.15
N PHE A 232 1.97 1.55 18.17
CA PHE A 232 1.55 1.51 19.57
C PHE A 232 2.38 2.40 20.50
N ARG A 233 3.40 3.11 19.99
CA ARG A 233 4.16 4.14 20.71
C ARG A 233 4.12 5.42 19.90
N GLN A 234 3.19 6.30 20.28
CA GLN A 234 2.96 7.53 19.55
C GLN A 234 3.92 8.65 19.96
N GLY A 235 4.70 9.09 18.99
CA GLY A 235 5.81 10.03 19.11
C GLY A 235 6.82 9.73 18.02
N TYR A 236 7.62 10.71 17.62
CA TYR A 236 8.81 10.44 16.82
C TYR A 236 10.02 10.36 17.74
N GLU A 237 10.80 9.29 17.61
CA GLU A 237 12.09 9.15 18.26
C GLU A 237 13.21 9.19 17.22
N PHE A 238 14.29 9.90 17.52
CA PHE A 238 15.48 9.86 16.68
C PHE A 238 16.27 8.60 16.99
N HIS A 239 16.51 7.81 15.95
CA HIS A 239 17.43 6.67 15.98
C HIS A 239 18.42 6.79 14.82
N GLN A 240 19.50 6.01 14.88
CA GLN A 240 20.54 5.97 13.86
C GLN A 240 20.49 4.61 13.19
N TRP A 241 19.95 4.53 11.97
CA TRP A 241 19.85 3.25 11.27
C TRP A 241 21.25 2.60 11.10
N PRO A 242 21.46 1.31 11.45
CA PRO A 242 20.44 0.30 11.82
C PRO A 242 20.19 0.14 13.33
N MET A 243 20.78 0.97 14.18
CA MET A 243 20.66 0.87 15.63
C MET A 243 19.37 1.55 16.14
N VAL A 244 18.44 0.74 16.64
CA VAL A 244 17.18 1.19 17.23
C VAL A 244 17.10 0.63 18.65
N HIS A 245 16.91 1.50 19.64
CA HIS A 245 16.96 1.14 21.07
C HIS A 245 18.22 0.35 21.47
N GLY A 246 19.36 0.63 20.83
CA GLY A 246 20.63 -0.07 21.08
C GLY A 246 20.74 -1.46 20.47
N VAL A 247 19.79 -1.86 19.62
CA VAL A 247 19.77 -3.16 18.93
C VAL A 247 19.94 -2.96 17.42
N ASP A 248 20.71 -3.83 16.76
CA ASP A 248 20.88 -3.82 15.29
C ASP A 248 19.62 -4.38 14.60
N TRP A 249 18.79 -3.48 14.08
CA TRP A 249 17.53 -3.83 13.39
C TRP A 249 17.74 -4.10 11.90
N SER A 250 18.97 -4.12 11.39
CA SER A 250 19.23 -4.64 10.04
C SER A 250 18.85 -6.11 9.93
N GLN A 251 18.80 -6.84 11.05
CA GLN A 251 18.30 -8.22 11.11
C GLN A 251 16.83 -8.20 11.50
N TRP A 252 15.97 -8.78 10.67
CA TRP A 252 14.53 -8.74 10.95
C TRP A 252 14.18 -9.41 12.29
N LEU A 253 14.94 -10.42 12.72
CA LEU A 253 14.73 -11.13 13.99
C LEU A 253 14.81 -10.23 15.22
N HIS A 254 15.51 -9.10 15.10
CA HIS A 254 15.64 -8.11 16.16
C HIS A 254 14.53 -7.05 16.12
N GLN A 255 13.70 -7.04 15.07
CA GLN A 255 12.58 -6.13 14.94
C GLN A 255 11.38 -6.70 15.70
N HIS A 256 11.02 -6.04 16.80
CA HIS A 256 9.92 -6.46 17.67
C HIS A 256 8.71 -5.51 17.61
N GLU A 257 8.77 -4.50 16.75
CA GLU A 257 7.69 -3.56 16.48
C GLU A 257 7.74 -3.04 15.04
N VAL A 258 6.65 -2.39 14.63
CA VAL A 258 6.56 -1.77 13.31
C VAL A 258 7.40 -0.50 13.29
N VAL A 259 8.36 -0.43 12.37
CA VAL A 259 9.11 0.81 12.08
C VAL A 259 8.41 1.56 10.96
N SER A 260 7.98 2.79 11.26
CA SER A 260 7.90 3.83 10.24
C SER A 260 9.07 4.77 10.45
N GLY A 261 9.86 4.99 9.38
CA GLY A 261 11.06 5.80 9.42
C GLY A 261 11.01 6.92 8.40
N TYR A 262 11.16 8.17 8.84
CA TYR A 262 11.34 9.30 7.94
C TYR A 262 12.82 9.63 7.88
N LEU A 263 13.38 9.71 6.67
CA LEU A 263 14.71 10.27 6.47
C LEU A 263 14.57 11.80 6.53
N PRO A 264 15.08 12.47 7.57
CA PRO A 264 14.81 13.89 7.83
C PRO A 264 15.35 14.81 6.73
N ASN A 265 16.30 14.32 5.92
CA ASN A 265 16.92 15.07 4.81
C ASN A 265 16.36 14.70 3.43
N THR A 266 15.40 13.78 3.33
CA THR A 266 14.70 13.54 2.06
C THR A 266 13.52 14.49 2.00
N ALA A 267 13.75 15.70 1.49
CA ALA A 267 12.67 16.56 1.06
C ALA A 267 11.87 15.83 -0.03
N SER A 268 10.60 15.56 0.23
CA SER A 268 9.58 15.45 -0.81
C SER A 268 8.86 16.78 -0.91
#